data_AF-A0A3M6T607-F1
#
_entry.id   AF-A0A3M6T607-F1
#
_cell.length_a   1.000
_cell.length_b   1.000
_cell.length_c   1.000
_cell.angle_alpha   90.00
_cell.angle_beta   90.00
_cell.angle_gamma   90.00
#
_symmetry.space_group_name_H-M   'P 1'
#
loop_
_entity.id
_entity.type
_entity.pdbx_description
1 polymer ?
#
loop_
_entity_poly.entity_id
_entity_poly.type
_entity_poly.pdbx_seq_one_letter_code
_entity_poly.pdbx_strand_id
1 'polypeptide(L)'
;RKFLLITDCQNDGSFLIHHFLSLYIKGGFKVLFIALVQSFSHYSNVAQKLGINLSSICESGQVTYVDGLSCISEALADESQQDALKNSHSNTVGNENADHSNPFKNVRAPTFTLQPLYNRIKSSLGTETKP
;
A
#
# COMPACT_ATOMS: atom_id res chain seq x y z
N ARG A 1 -0.92 19.69 -13.90
CA ARG A 1 -0.56 18.73 -12.82
C ARG A 1 0.95 18.59 -12.84
N LYS A 2 1.64 18.63 -11.69
CA LYS A 2 3.09 18.44 -11.61
C LYS A 2 3.36 17.05 -11.02
N PHE A 3 4.38 16.38 -11.53
CA PHE A 3 4.80 15.05 -11.11
C PHE A 3 6.31 15.07 -10.89
N LEU A 4 6.75 14.37 -9.86
CA LEU A 4 8.15 14.13 -9.57
C LEU A 4 8.36 12.62 -9.51
N LEU A 5 9.20 12.09 -10.40
CA LEU A 5 9.67 10.72 -10.34
C LEU A 5 10.97 10.68 -9.55
N ILE A 6 11.06 9.77 -8.58
CA ILE A 6 12.31 9.46 -7.89
C ILE A 6 12.67 8.04 -8.27
N THR A 7 13.88 7.86 -8.81
CA THR A 7 14.46 6.56 -9.12
C THR A 7 15.82 6.47 -8.46
N ASP A 8 16.11 5.34 -7.85
CA ASP A 8 17.42 5.01 -7.32
C ASP A 8 17.90 3.67 -7.91
N CYS A 9 19.16 3.33 -7.65
CA CYS A 9 19.76 2.09 -8.14
C CYS A 9 20.81 1.49 -7.17
N GLN A 10 21.66 2.32 -6.56
CA GLN A 10 22.72 1.89 -5.65
C GLN A 10 22.50 2.36 -4.20
N ASN A 11 21.85 3.51 -4.03
CA ASN A 11 21.56 4.09 -2.73
C ASN A 11 20.05 4.05 -2.49
N ASP A 12 19.64 3.80 -1.25
CA ASP A 12 18.23 3.87 -0.89
C ASP A 12 17.72 5.32 -0.96
N GLY A 13 16.88 5.61 -1.96
CA GLY A 13 16.24 6.90 -2.18
C GLY A 13 15.03 7.14 -1.27
N SER A 14 14.66 6.19 -0.41
CA SER A 14 13.53 6.30 0.53
C SER A 14 13.64 7.51 1.46
N PHE A 15 14.86 7.99 1.75
CA PHE A 15 15.07 9.19 2.55
C PHE A 15 14.39 10.43 1.95
N LEU A 16 14.27 10.51 0.62
CA LEU A 16 13.57 11.61 -0.05
C LEU A 16 12.07 11.56 0.25
N ILE A 17 11.47 10.37 0.34
CA ILE A 17 10.08 10.20 0.72
C ILE A 17 9.86 10.71 2.15
N HIS A 18 10.75 10.35 3.09
CA HIS A 18 10.71 10.87 4.46
C HIS A 18 10.90 12.38 4.52
N HIS A 19 11.83 12.92 3.71
CA HIS A 19 12.07 14.35 3.61
C HIS A 19 10.83 15.09 3.13
N PHE A 20 10.23 14.69 2.00
CA PHE A 20 9.03 15.33 1.48
C PHE A 20 7.86 15.21 2.45
N LEU A 21 7.63 14.02 3.01
CA LEU A 21 6.57 13.83 4.00
C LEU A 21 6.74 14.79 5.19
N SER A 22 7.96 14.88 5.75
CA SER A 22 8.27 15.80 6.85
C SER A 22 8.08 17.26 6.45
N LEU A 23 8.57 17.64 5.27
CA LEU A 23 8.49 19.00 4.74
C LEU A 23 7.03 19.46 4.59
N TYR A 24 6.18 18.64 3.98
CA TYR A 24 4.77 18.98 3.76
C TYR A 24 3.96 18.98 5.06
N ILE A 25 4.22 18.03 5.98
CA ILE A 25 3.58 18.02 7.31
C ILE A 25 3.94 19.28 8.10
N LYS A 26 5.24 19.62 8.20
CA LYS A 26 5.70 20.82 8.91
C LYS A 26 5.22 22.11 8.26
N GLY A 27 5.00 22.10 6.95
CA GLY A 27 4.38 23.20 6.22
C GLY A 27 2.87 23.34 6.43
N GLY A 28 2.22 22.46 7.20
CA GLY A 28 0.78 22.50 7.45
C GLY A 28 -0.08 22.02 6.28
N PHE A 29 0.51 21.39 5.26
CA PHE A 29 -0.23 20.90 4.09
C PHE A 29 -0.96 19.60 4.40
N LYS A 30 -2.12 19.40 3.75
CA LYS A 30 -2.80 18.10 3.74
C LYS A 30 -2.04 17.13 2.83
N VAL A 31 -1.83 15.90 3.28
CA VAL A 31 -1.06 14.89 2.56
C VAL A 31 -1.82 13.57 2.51
N LEU A 32 -2.08 13.07 1.30
CA LEU A 32 -2.46 11.68 1.09
C LEU A 32 -1.17 10.86 0.93
N PHE A 33 -0.88 10.00 1.89
CA PHE A 33 0.33 9.19 1.88
C PHE A 33 0.00 7.72 1.66
N ILE A 34 0.38 7.20 0.49
CA ILE A 34 0.14 5.82 0.08
C ILE A 34 1.46 5.05 0.19
N ALA A 35 1.53 4.12 1.14
CA ALA A 35 2.71 3.30 1.38
C ALA A 35 2.61 1.97 0.64
N LEU A 36 3.55 1.70 -0.27
CA LEU A 36 3.56 0.47 -1.09
C LEU A 36 4.65 -0.53 -0.69
N VAL A 37 5.55 -0.15 0.23
CA VAL A 37 6.75 -0.95 0.54
C VAL A 37 6.95 -1.12 2.04
N GLN A 38 6.91 -0.02 2.80
CA GLN A 38 7.16 -0.04 4.24
C GLN A 38 5.86 0.13 5.03
N SER A 39 5.85 -0.38 6.26
CA SER A 39 4.69 -0.28 7.15
C SER A 39 4.53 1.11 7.76
N PHE A 40 3.35 1.39 8.32
CA PHE A 40 3.11 2.62 9.07
C PHE A 40 4.11 2.81 10.21
N SER A 41 4.46 1.73 10.92
CA SER A 41 5.43 1.77 12.02
C SER A 41 6.80 2.27 11.56
N HIS A 42 7.28 1.81 10.41
CA HIS A 42 8.54 2.28 9.83
C HIS A 42 8.50 3.80 9.59
N TYR A 43 7.45 4.29 8.91
CA TYR A 43 7.30 5.72 8.64
C TYR A 43 7.13 6.54 9.93
N SER A 44 6.37 6.05 10.91
CA SER A 44 6.17 6.72 12.19
C SER A 44 7.48 6.85 12.98
N ASN A 45 8.30 5.79 13.03
CA ASN A 45 9.59 5.81 13.71
C ASN A 45 10.55 6.82 13.08
N VAL A 46 10.60 6.91 11.75
CA VAL A 46 11.44 7.90 11.06
C VAL A 46 10.87 9.32 11.24
N ALA A 47 9.56 9.51 11.12
CA ALA A 47 8.91 10.80 11.34
C ALA A 47 9.16 11.34 12.76
N GLN A 48 9.12 10.46 13.77
CA GLN A 48 9.39 10.83 15.16
C GLN A 48 10.82 11.37 15.33
N LYS A 49 11.81 10.75 14.67
CA LYS A 49 13.19 11.27 14.65
C LYS A 49 13.30 12.64 13.98
N LEU A 50 12.38 12.97 13.07
CA LEU A 50 12.27 14.28 12.43
C LEU A 50 11.39 15.26 13.22
N GLY A 51 10.98 14.92 14.44
CA GLY A 51 10.17 15.76 15.32
C GLY A 51 8.67 15.76 14.99
N ILE A 52 8.17 14.73 14.31
CA ILE A 52 6.77 14.59 13.90
C ILE A 52 6.16 13.35 14.57
N ASN A 53 5.07 13.53 15.31
CA ASN A 53 4.22 12.42 15.74
C ASN A 53 3.23 12.06 14.62
N LEU A 54 3.57 11.09 13.78
CA LEU A 54 2.77 10.77 12.60
C LEU A 54 1.34 10.30 12.95
N SER A 55 1.16 9.53 14.03
CA SER A 55 -0.17 9.11 14.48
C SER A 55 -1.07 10.30 14.82
N SER A 56 -0.56 11.27 15.58
CA SER A 56 -1.31 12.47 15.94
C SER A 56 -1.67 13.32 14.72
N ILE A 57 -0.78 13.41 13.72
CA ILE A 57 -1.03 14.11 12.46
C ILE A 57 -2.08 13.39 11.58
N CYS A 58 -2.15 12.05 11.67
CA CYS A 58 -3.23 11.29 11.04
C CYS A 58 -4.57 11.52 11.74
N GLU A 59 -4.58 11.48 13.07
CA GLU A 59 -5.77 11.74 13.90
C GLU A 59 -6.34 13.16 13.68
N SER A 60 -5.47 14.15 13.45
CA SER A 60 -5.89 15.52 13.12
C SER A 60 -6.47 15.65 11.70
N GLY A 61 -6.36 14.61 10.86
CA GLY A 61 -6.81 14.62 9.47
C GLY A 61 -5.89 15.39 8.51
N GLN A 62 -4.72 15.84 8.97
CA GLN A 62 -3.74 16.47 8.08
C GLN A 62 -3.09 15.43 7.15
N VAL A 63 -2.78 14.24 7.66
CA VAL A 63 -2.27 13.12 6.86
C VAL A 63 -3.33 12.03 6.75
N THR A 64 -3.64 11.61 5.54
CA THR A 64 -4.42 10.40 5.28
C THR A 64 -3.46 9.30 4.86
N TYR A 65 -3.21 8.34 5.75
CA TYR A 65 -2.37 7.18 5.46
C TYR A 65 -3.18 6.06 4.80
N VAL A 66 -2.65 5.49 3.73
CA VAL A 66 -3.18 4.30 3.06
C VAL A 66 -2.08 3.23 3.04
N ASP A 67 -2.36 2.09 3.67
CA ASP A 67 -1.55 0.89 3.56
C ASP A 67 -1.79 0.22 2.21
N GLY A 68 -1.12 0.73 1.18
CA GLY A 68 -1.28 0.23 -0.17
C GLY A 68 -0.63 -1.14 -0.39
N LEU A 69 0.40 -1.50 0.38
CA LEU A 69 1.01 -2.83 0.32
C LEU A 69 -0.01 -3.90 0.72
N SER A 70 -0.71 -3.70 1.85
CA SER A 70 -1.77 -4.63 2.27
C SER A 70 -2.89 -4.71 1.24
N CYS A 71 -3.36 -3.58 0.69
CA CYS A 71 -4.39 -3.59 -0.35
C CYS A 71 -3.96 -4.33 -1.64
N ILE A 72 -2.69 -4.21 -2.04
CA ILE A 72 -2.18 -4.95 -3.21
C ILE A 72 -2.03 -6.43 -2.88
N SER A 73 -1.56 -6.77 -1.68
CA SER A 73 -1.45 -8.16 -1.24
C SER A 73 -2.81 -8.85 -1.23
N GLU A 74 -3.85 -8.18 -0.77
CA GLU A 74 -5.24 -8.67 -0.81
C GLU A 74 -5.72 -8.87 -2.25
N ALA A 75 -5.39 -7.96 -3.18
CA ALA A 75 -5.74 -8.08 -4.59
C ALA A 75 -4.95 -9.18 -5.34
N LEU A 76 -3.77 -9.57 -4.82
CA LEU A 76 -2.95 -10.64 -5.38
C LEU A 76 -3.30 -12.02 -4.83
N ALA A 77 -3.83 -12.08 -3.61
CA ALA A 77 -4.29 -13.31 -3.00
C ALA A 77 -5.41 -13.93 -3.84
N ASP A 78 -5.16 -15.13 -4.36
CA ASP A 78 -6.15 -15.95 -5.05
C ASP A 78 -7.41 -16.09 -4.18
N GLU A 79 -8.60 -15.86 -4.75
CA GLU A 79 -9.88 -16.27 -4.13
C GLU A 79 -9.91 -17.79 -3.81
N SER A 80 -8.99 -18.56 -4.40
CA SER A 80 -8.80 -20.01 -4.23
C SER A 80 -8.33 -20.46 -2.83
N GLN A 81 -7.90 -19.55 -1.92
CA GLN A 81 -7.47 -19.95 -0.57
C GLN A 81 -8.61 -20.05 0.46
N GLN A 82 -9.82 -19.54 0.18
CA GLN A 82 -10.94 -19.73 1.11
C GLN A 82 -11.58 -21.13 1.03
N ASP A 83 -11.39 -21.85 -0.08
CA ASP A 83 -11.92 -23.22 -0.26
C ASP A 83 -10.95 -24.32 0.19
N ALA A 84 -9.67 -23.99 0.42
CA ALA A 84 -8.64 -24.96 0.83
C ALA A 84 -8.77 -25.42 2.30
N LEU A 85 -9.47 -24.67 3.16
CA LEU A 85 -9.80 -25.13 4.52
C LEU A 85 -11.12 -25.91 4.61
N LYS A 86 -11.88 -26.06 3.52
CA LYS A 86 -13.14 -26.82 3.52
C LYS A 86 -13.06 -28.19 2.85
N ASN A 87 -12.09 -28.43 1.97
CA ASN A 87 -12.03 -29.67 1.21
C ASN A 87 -10.77 -30.50 1.52
N SER A 88 -10.61 -30.89 2.78
CA SER A 88 -9.82 -32.08 3.12
C SER A 88 -10.68 -33.31 2.78
N HIS A 89 -10.72 -33.69 1.50
CA HIS A 89 -10.95 -35.05 0.95
C HIS A 89 -11.26 -34.95 -0.55
N SER A 90 -10.23 -35.02 -1.40
CA SER A 90 -10.27 -35.87 -2.60
C SER A 90 -8.92 -35.86 -3.31
N ASN A 91 -8.39 -37.06 -3.51
CA ASN A 91 -7.22 -37.32 -4.32
C ASN A 91 -7.51 -36.96 -5.77
N THR A 92 -6.72 -36.05 -6.36
CA THR A 92 -6.61 -35.96 -7.82
C THR A 92 -5.14 -35.87 -8.20
N VAL A 93 -4.67 -36.91 -8.88
CA VAL A 93 -3.36 -36.97 -9.53
C VAL A 93 -3.45 -36.11 -10.80
N GLY A 94 -3.07 -34.83 -10.66
CA GLY A 94 -2.93 -33.87 -11.75
C GLY A 94 -1.48 -33.40 -11.81
N ASN A 95 -0.87 -33.56 -12.99
CA ASN A 95 0.50 -33.17 -13.26
C ASN A 95 0.61 -31.64 -13.34
N GLU A 96 0.77 -30.98 -12.19
CA GLU A 96 0.90 -29.53 -12.09
C GLU A 96 2.27 -29.18 -11.51
N ASN A 97 3.25 -28.98 -12.40
CA ASN A 97 4.38 -28.11 -12.11
C ASN A 97 3.90 -26.64 -12.10
N ALA A 98 2.85 -26.34 -11.34
CA ALA A 98 2.45 -25.00 -11.05
C ALA A 98 3.42 -24.50 -9.97
N ASP A 99 4.23 -23.51 -10.35
CA ASP A 99 5.10 -22.80 -9.44
C ASP A 99 4.26 -22.08 -8.37
N HIS A 100 3.85 -22.82 -7.34
CA HIS A 100 3.15 -22.30 -6.16
C HIS A 100 4.01 -21.33 -5.36
N SER A 101 5.28 -21.11 -5.75
CA SER A 101 6.19 -20.20 -5.06
C SER A 101 6.10 -18.75 -5.54
N ASN A 102 5.43 -18.47 -6.67
CA ASN A 102 5.35 -17.10 -7.20
C ASN A 102 4.10 -16.34 -6.69
N PRO A 103 4.24 -15.41 -5.73
CA PRO A 103 3.12 -14.61 -5.23
C PRO A 103 2.57 -13.60 -6.25
N PHE A 104 3.25 -13.42 -7.38
CA PHE A 104 2.88 -12.47 -8.43
C PHE A 104 2.32 -13.11 -9.69
N LYS A 105 2.04 -14.42 -9.69
CA LYS A 105 1.49 -15.14 -10.87
C LYS A 105 0.23 -14.45 -11.42
N ASN A 106 -0.58 -13.87 -10.54
CA ASN A 106 -1.85 -13.24 -10.88
C ASN A 106 -1.72 -11.85 -11.48
N VAL A 107 -0.58 -11.15 -11.35
CA VAL A 107 -0.41 -9.79 -11.88
C VAL A 107 -0.69 -9.70 -13.38
N ARG A 108 -0.41 -10.79 -14.11
CA ARG A 108 -0.62 -10.87 -15.56
C ARG A 108 -1.99 -11.45 -15.95
N ALA A 109 -2.80 -11.86 -14.97
CA ALA A 109 -4.13 -12.37 -15.24
C ALA A 109 -5.01 -11.24 -15.78
N PRO A 110 -5.84 -11.47 -16.81
CA PRO A 110 -6.79 -10.47 -17.32
C PRO A 110 -7.77 -9.97 -16.24
N THR A 111 -7.96 -10.76 -15.18
CA THR A 111 -8.83 -10.48 -14.04
C THR A 111 -8.16 -9.65 -12.95
N PHE A 112 -6.82 -9.51 -12.97
CA PHE A 112 -6.12 -8.73 -11.96
C PHE A 112 -6.49 -7.26 -12.07
N THR A 113 -6.85 -6.67 -10.94
CA THR A 113 -7.31 -5.30 -10.88
C THR A 113 -6.86 -4.61 -9.60
N LEU A 114 -6.47 -3.35 -9.74
CA LEU A 114 -6.19 -2.46 -8.61
C LEU A 114 -7.45 -1.74 -8.12
N GLN A 115 -8.64 -2.18 -8.54
CA GLN A 115 -9.92 -1.61 -8.10
C GLN A 115 -10.08 -1.56 -6.57
N PRO A 116 -9.66 -2.58 -5.80
CA PRO A 116 -9.71 -2.50 -4.33
C PRO A 116 -8.87 -1.34 -3.77
N LEU A 117 -7.64 -1.19 -4.24
CA LEU A 117 -6.76 -0.08 -3.86
C LEU A 117 -7.36 1.28 -4.25
N TYR A 118 -7.88 1.39 -5.48
CA TYR A 118 -8.55 2.61 -5.94
C TYR A 118 -9.75 2.96 -5.06
N ASN A 119 -10.61 1.99 -4.74
CA ASN A 119 -11.77 2.20 -3.88
C ASN A 119 -11.35 2.63 -2.47
N ARG A 120 -10.28 2.02 -1.93
CA ARG A 120 -9.72 2.41 -0.63
C ARG A 120 -9.24 3.84 -0.62
N ILE A 121 -8.45 4.25 -1.62
CA ILE A 121 -8.00 5.63 -1.79
C ILE A 121 -9.21 6.56 -1.93
N LYS A 122 -10.17 6.23 -2.81
CA LYS A 122 -11.36 7.06 -3.03
C LYS A 122 -12.17 7.26 -1.74
N SER A 123 -12.33 6.22 -0.93
CA SER A 123 -13.03 6.30 0.36
C SER A 123 -12.28 7.16 1.39
N SER A 124 -10.95 7.22 1.31
CA SER A 124 -10.12 7.96 2.26
C SER A 124 -10.05 9.46 1.98
N LEU A 125 -10.40 9.91 0.77
CA LEU A 125 -10.38 11.33 0.40
C LEU A 125 -11.51 12.17 1.02
N GLY A 126 -12.54 11.56 1.63
CA GLY A 126 -13.72 12.27 2.11
C GLY A 126 -14.51 12.93 0.97
N THR A 127 -15.81 13.19 1.17
CA THR A 127 -16.56 14.01 0.22
C THR A 127 -16.01 15.42 0.28
N GLU A 128 -15.32 15.88 -0.76
CA GLU A 128 -15.00 17.29 -0.90
C GLU A 128 -16.30 18.09 -0.81
N THR A 129 -16.55 18.75 0.31
CA THR A 129 -17.50 19.87 0.35
C THR A 129 -16.85 20.95 -0.49
N LYS A 130 -17.30 21.04 -1.74
CA LYS A 130 -17.07 22.19 -2.61
C LYS A 130 -17.29 23.49 -1.82
N PRO A 131 -16.43 24.51 -1.99
CA PRO A 131 -16.65 25.83 -1.41
C PRO A 131 -17.94 26.47 -1.92
#